data_AF-A0A1E7JWI5-F1
#
_entry.id   AF-A0A1E7JWI5-F1
#
_cell.length_a   1.000
_cell.length_b   1.000
_cell.length_c   1.000
_cell.angle_alpha   90.00
_cell.angle_beta   90.00
_cell.angle_gamma   90.00
#
_symmetry.space_group_name_H-M   'P 1'
#
loop_
_entity.id
_entity.type
_entity.pdbx_description
1 polymer ?
#
loop_
_entity_poly.entity_id
_entity_poly.type
_entity_poly.pdbx_seq_one_letter_code
_entity_poly.pdbx_strand_id
1 'polypeptide(L)'
;EGLLGEGFGVFVEPSAHPVLVVPVGESAEVCGVDVVVVGSLRRGEGGLGRLYASLGQVWSRGVEVDWSKALPRSGGEPEVLVDLPTYAFQRQRYWLEAPSGGRLSGVVDP
;
A
#
# COMPACT_ATOMS: atom_id res chain seq x y z
N GLU A 1 7.56 -14.87 -24.95
CA GLU A 1 7.34 -13.53 -24.38
C GLU A 1 5.87 -13.35 -24.07
N GLY A 2 5.57 -12.63 -23.00
CA GLY A 2 4.23 -12.29 -22.56
C GLY A 2 4.33 -11.17 -21.52
N LEU A 3 3.20 -10.65 -21.07
CA LEU A 3 3.13 -9.44 -20.23
C LEU A 3 4.03 -9.51 -18.97
N LEU A 4 4.19 -10.68 -18.34
CA LEU A 4 5.11 -10.85 -17.21
C LEU A 4 6.58 -10.59 -17.60
N GLY A 5 7.01 -11.07 -18.77
CA GLY A 5 8.36 -10.84 -19.29
C GLY A 5 8.60 -9.41 -19.76
N GLU A 6 7.53 -8.67 -20.03
CA GLU A 6 7.55 -7.24 -20.36
C GLU A 6 7.52 -6.34 -19.10
N GLY A 7 7.45 -6.93 -17.90
CA GLY A 7 7.49 -6.21 -16.62
C GLY A 7 6.13 -5.72 -16.12
N PHE A 8 5.01 -6.20 -16.66
CA PHE A 8 3.69 -5.90 -16.11
C PHE A 8 3.49 -6.64 -14.78
N GLY A 9 3.30 -5.89 -13.70
CA GLY A 9 3.13 -6.42 -12.33
C GLY A 9 1.70 -6.32 -11.76
N VAL A 10 0.73 -5.78 -12.51
CA VAL A 10 -0.64 -5.55 -12.04
C VAL A 10 -1.64 -6.01 -13.10
N PHE A 11 -2.54 -6.90 -12.71
CA PHE A 11 -3.57 -7.50 -13.55
C PHE A 11 -4.94 -7.30 -12.91
N VAL A 12 -5.84 -6.65 -13.64
CA VAL A 12 -7.22 -6.43 -13.21
C VAL A 12 -8.16 -7.19 -14.13
N GLU A 13 -9.04 -8.00 -13.56
CA GLU A 13 -10.07 -8.73 -14.31
C GLU A 13 -11.41 -7.97 -14.27
N PRO A 14 -11.82 -7.31 -15.37
CA PRO A 14 -13.11 -6.62 -15.45
C PRO A 14 -14.24 -7.62 -15.75
N SER A 15 -14.80 -8.24 -14.72
CA SER A 15 -15.87 -9.25 -14.87
C SER A 15 -16.89 -9.18 -13.73
N ALA A 16 -18.08 -9.75 -13.95
CA ALA A 16 -19.11 -9.86 -12.91
C ALA A 16 -18.75 -10.87 -11.80
N HIS A 17 -17.76 -11.72 -12.06
CA HIS A 17 -17.22 -12.71 -11.13
C HIS A 17 -15.85 -13.17 -11.61
N PRO A 18 -14.82 -13.17 -10.74
CA PRO A 18 -13.45 -13.44 -11.16
C PRO A 18 -13.28 -14.91 -11.52
N VAL A 19 -12.72 -15.19 -12.69
CA VAL A 19 -12.34 -16.53 -13.14
C VAL A 19 -10.87 -16.62 -13.56
N LEU A 20 -10.22 -15.48 -13.79
CA LEU A 20 -8.83 -15.39 -14.23
C LEU A 20 -7.85 -15.10 -13.10
N VAL A 21 -8.33 -14.64 -11.94
CA VAL A 21 -7.46 -14.29 -10.80
C VAL A 21 -6.52 -15.44 -10.42
N VAL A 22 -7.06 -16.66 -10.28
CA VAL A 22 -6.28 -17.85 -9.93
C VAL A 22 -5.28 -18.24 -11.03
N PRO A 23 -5.69 -18.49 -12.30
CA PRO A 23 -4.75 -18.94 -13.33
C PRO A 23 -3.68 -17.90 -13.70
N VAL A 24 -3.98 -16.59 -13.57
CA VAL A 24 -2.96 -15.53 -13.74
C VAL A 24 -1.96 -15.56 -12.58
N GLY A 25 -2.42 -15.76 -11.35
CA GLY A 25 -1.55 -15.97 -10.19
C GLY A 25 -0.62 -17.17 -10.37
N GLU A 26 -1.16 -18.33 -10.77
CA GLU A 26 -0.38 -19.54 -11.04
C GLU A 26 0.67 -19.31 -12.14
N SER A 27 0.32 -18.58 -13.20
CA SER A 27 1.26 -18.23 -14.27
C SER A 27 2.41 -17.35 -13.75
N ALA A 28 2.13 -16.39 -12.87
CA ALA A 28 3.14 -15.54 -12.27
C ALA A 28 4.06 -16.31 -11.31
N GLU A 29 3.51 -17.24 -10.53
CA GLU A 29 4.28 -18.16 -9.68
C GLU A 29 5.24 -19.02 -10.52
N VAL A 30 4.78 -19.58 -11.65
CA VAL A 30 5.65 -20.34 -12.58
C VAL A 30 6.79 -19.48 -13.13
N CYS A 31 6.53 -18.19 -13.37
CA CYS A 31 7.54 -17.24 -13.82
C CYS A 31 8.42 -16.70 -12.68
N GLY A 32 8.13 -17.01 -11.40
CA GLY A 32 8.85 -16.49 -10.24
C GLY A 32 8.70 -14.98 -10.04
N VAL A 33 7.60 -14.40 -10.51
CA VAL A 33 7.33 -12.95 -10.42
C VAL A 33 6.21 -12.70 -9.42
N ASP A 34 6.41 -11.80 -8.48
CA ASP A 34 5.34 -11.32 -7.60
C ASP A 34 4.48 -10.29 -8.34
N VAL A 35 3.17 -10.51 -8.38
CA VAL A 35 2.22 -9.66 -9.11
C VAL A 35 0.94 -9.44 -8.31
N VAL A 36 0.27 -8.32 -8.60
CA VAL A 36 -1.06 -8.02 -8.07
C VAL A 36 -2.11 -8.52 -9.06
N VAL A 37 -2.96 -9.45 -8.65
CA VAL A 37 -4.10 -9.93 -9.47
C VAL A 37 -5.41 -9.72 -8.72
N VAL A 38 -6.30 -8.91 -9.27
CA VAL A 38 -7.57 -8.52 -8.61
C VAL A 38 -8.74 -8.61 -9.58
N GLY A 39 -9.87 -9.16 -9.12
CA GLY A 39 -11.14 -9.11 -9.85
C GLY A 39 -11.95 -7.84 -9.52
N SER A 40 -12.69 -7.30 -10.49
CA SER A 40 -13.47 -6.08 -10.29
C SER A 40 -14.74 -6.30 -9.47
N LEU A 41 -15.57 -7.30 -9.81
CA LEU A 41 -16.83 -7.61 -9.13
C LEU A 41 -16.90 -9.09 -8.76
N ARG A 42 -17.89 -9.47 -7.94
CA ARG A 42 -18.14 -10.87 -7.57
C ARG A 42 -19.64 -11.17 -7.66
N ARG A 43 -19.99 -12.37 -8.14
CA ARG A 43 -21.36 -12.88 -8.13
C ARG A 43 -22.02 -12.67 -6.75
N GLY A 44 -23.17 -12.01 -6.74
CA GLY A 44 -23.91 -11.69 -5.51
C GLY A 44 -23.43 -10.43 -4.77
N GLU A 45 -22.31 -9.84 -5.19
CA GLU A 45 -21.73 -8.61 -4.64
C GLU A 45 -21.62 -7.56 -5.75
N GLY A 46 -22.75 -7.17 -6.34
CA GLY A 46 -22.78 -6.13 -7.36
C GLY A 46 -22.62 -4.72 -6.80
N GLY A 47 -22.26 -3.77 -7.66
CA GLY A 47 -22.29 -2.34 -7.36
C GLY A 47 -20.98 -1.74 -6.84
N LEU A 48 -21.05 -0.45 -6.49
CA LEU A 48 -19.87 0.37 -6.20
C LEU A 48 -19.11 -0.06 -4.96
N GLY A 49 -19.78 -0.59 -3.92
CA GLY A 49 -19.10 -1.06 -2.71
C GLY A 49 -18.07 -2.15 -3.00
N ARG A 50 -18.44 -3.14 -3.81
CA ARG A 50 -17.52 -4.20 -4.26
C ARG A 50 -16.39 -3.65 -5.12
N LEU A 51 -16.72 -2.75 -6.04
CA LEU A 51 -15.72 -2.11 -6.91
C LEU A 51 -14.70 -1.32 -6.09
N TYR A 52 -15.14 -0.51 -5.12
CA TYR A 52 -14.25 0.24 -4.24
C TYR A 52 -13.43 -0.66 -3.33
N ALA A 53 -13.98 -1.78 -2.86
CA ALA A 53 -13.20 -2.79 -2.15
C ALA A 53 -12.09 -3.38 -3.03
N SER A 54 -12.38 -3.70 -4.30
CA SER A 54 -11.35 -4.17 -5.25
C SER A 54 -10.30 -3.09 -5.56
N LEU A 55 -10.68 -1.82 -5.69
CA LEU A 55 -9.73 -0.71 -5.80
C LEU A 55 -8.88 -0.55 -4.53
N GLY A 56 -9.47 -0.72 -3.34
CA GLY A 56 -8.75 -0.73 -2.07
C GLY A 56 -7.72 -1.86 -1.97
N GLN A 57 -8.02 -3.04 -2.53
CA GLN A 57 -7.05 -4.14 -2.62
C GLN A 57 -5.83 -3.74 -3.47
N VAL A 58 -6.07 -3.18 -4.65
CA VAL A 58 -5.00 -2.70 -5.55
C VAL A 58 -4.17 -1.60 -4.86
N TRP A 59 -4.83 -0.62 -4.24
CA TRP A 59 -4.19 0.46 -3.48
C TRP A 59 -3.32 -0.06 -2.32
N SER A 60 -3.83 -1.03 -1.55
CA SER A 60 -3.09 -1.61 -0.42
C SER A 60 -1.82 -2.35 -0.85
N ARG A 61 -1.71 -2.70 -2.13
CA ARG A 61 -0.52 -3.32 -2.74
C ARG A 61 0.45 -2.29 -3.33
N GLY A 62 0.24 -1.00 -3.08
CA GLY A 62 1.13 0.09 -3.51
C GLY A 62 0.85 0.62 -4.91
N VAL A 63 -0.24 0.19 -5.56
CA VAL A 63 -0.65 0.72 -6.86
C VAL A 63 -1.40 2.03 -6.65
N GLU A 64 -1.00 3.08 -7.35
CA GLU A 64 -1.66 4.37 -7.26
C GLU A 64 -3.08 4.30 -7.85
N VAL A 65 -4.05 4.85 -7.11
CA VAL A 65 -5.46 4.96 -7.51
C VAL A 65 -5.85 6.42 -7.38
N ASP A 66 -6.36 6.99 -8.47
CA ASP A 66 -6.93 8.33 -8.47
C ASP A 66 -8.32 8.33 -7.80
N TRP A 67 -8.34 8.67 -6.51
CA TRP A 67 -9.57 8.75 -5.70
C TRP A 67 -10.43 9.99 -5.98
N SER A 68 -9.92 10.98 -6.73
CA SER A 68 -10.64 12.24 -6.98
C SER A 68 -11.97 12.05 -7.71
N LYS A 69 -12.08 10.99 -8.52
CA LYS A 69 -13.30 10.62 -9.25
C LYS A 69 -14.32 9.90 -8.37
N ALA A 70 -13.87 9.21 -7.33
CA ALA A 70 -14.72 8.50 -6.38
C ALA A 70 -15.30 9.43 -5.30
N LEU A 71 -14.57 10.51 -5.00
CA LEU A 71 -14.94 11.55 -4.05
C LEU A 71 -15.11 12.89 -4.79
N PRO A 72 -16.14 13.01 -5.65
CA PRO A 72 -16.31 14.22 -6.45
C PRO A 72 -16.51 15.44 -5.56
N ARG A 73 -15.91 16.56 -5.96
CA ARG A 73 -16.14 17.87 -5.33
C ARG A 73 -17.65 18.13 -5.30
N SER A 74 -18.22 18.28 -4.12
CA SER A 74 -19.63 18.64 -3.98
C SER A 74 -19.82 20.07 -4.49
N GLY A 75 -20.31 20.23 -5.72
CA GLY A 75 -21.09 21.40 -6.17
C GLY A 75 -20.52 22.81 -5.96
N GLY A 76 -19.20 22.99 -5.82
CA GLY A 76 -18.59 24.32 -5.59
C GLY A 76 -18.26 24.64 -4.14
N GLU A 77 -18.55 23.74 -3.21
CA GLU A 77 -18.08 23.85 -1.82
C GLU A 77 -16.55 23.61 -1.76
N PRO A 78 -15.85 24.29 -0.83
CA PRO A 78 -14.45 23.97 -0.54
C PRO A 78 -14.32 22.49 -0.14
N GLU A 79 -13.16 21.92 -0.43
CA GLU A 79 -12.82 20.55 -0.07
C GLU A 79 -13.13 20.31 1.41
N VAL A 80 -14.12 19.46 1.71
CA VAL A 80 -14.51 19.16 3.09
C VAL A 80 -13.43 18.28 3.69
N LEU A 81 -12.37 18.92 4.18
CA LEU A 81 -11.35 18.29 4.98
C LEU A 81 -11.97 17.89 6.31
N VAL A 82 -12.08 16.59 6.54
CA VAL A 82 -12.52 16.03 7.82
C VAL A 82 -11.32 15.90 8.74
N ASP A 83 -11.51 16.23 10.03
CA ASP A 83 -10.48 16.02 11.03
C ASP A 83 -10.29 14.51 11.26
N LEU A 84 -9.03 14.06 11.28
CA LEU A 84 -8.67 12.66 11.45
C LEU A 84 -7.64 12.56 12.59
N PRO A 85 -7.65 11.45 13.35
CA PRO A 85 -6.60 11.19 14.32
C PRO A 85 -5.22 11.31 13.67
N THR A 86 -4.29 11.94 14.40
CA THR A 86 -2.90 12.00 13.95
C THR A 86 -2.27 10.62 13.92
N TYR A 87 -1.22 10.46 13.11
CA TYR A 87 -0.52 9.20 12.95
C TYR A 87 -0.11 8.58 14.30
N ALA A 88 -0.50 7.33 14.53
CA ALA A 88 -0.19 6.59 15.74
C ALA A 88 1.27 6.08 15.73
N PHE A 89 2.22 6.98 16.00
CA PHE A 89 3.65 6.63 16.06
C PHE A 89 3.92 5.47 17.02
N GLN A 90 4.63 4.46 16.53
CA GLN A 90 5.19 3.36 17.33
C GLN A 90 6.46 3.85 18.02
N ARG A 91 6.30 4.41 19.23
CA ARG A 91 7.37 5.14 19.94
C ARG A 91 8.33 4.17 20.63
N GLN A 92 9.63 4.44 20.50
CA GLN A 92 10.67 3.85 21.33
C GLN A 92 11.49 4.96 21.98
N ARG A 93 12.08 4.65 23.13
CA ARG A 93 12.89 5.60 23.90
C ARG A 93 14.31 5.62 23.34
N TYR A 94 14.75 6.75 22.79
CA TYR A 94 16.11 6.95 22.31
C TYR A 94 16.80 8.07 23.11
N TRP A 95 17.81 7.70 23.91
CA TRP A 95 18.67 8.64 24.63
C TRP A 95 20.13 8.27 24.40
N LEU A 96 20.98 9.28 24.29
CA LEU A 96 22.43 9.08 24.29
C LEU A 96 22.88 8.79 25.72
N GLU A 97 23.50 7.64 25.94
CA GLU A 97 24.15 7.33 27.21
C GLU A 97 25.52 8.02 27.23
N ALA A 98 25.76 8.86 28.25
CA ALA A 98 27.07 9.47 28.42
C ALA A 98 28.11 8.36 28.69
N PRO A 99 29.29 8.38 28.05
CA PRO A 99 30.35 7.45 28.41
C PRO A 99 30.67 7.67 29.89
N SER A 100 30.57 6.61 30.70
CA SER A 100 30.93 6.63 32.12
C SER A 100 32.37 7.13 32.21
N GLY A 101 32.55 8.36 32.69
CA GLY A 101 33.82 9.08 32.64
C GLY A 101 34.97 8.28 33.24
N GLY A 102 35.80 7.69 32.37
CA GLY A 102 37.13 7.26 32.76
C GLY A 102 37.89 8.51 33.19
N ARG A 103 38.29 8.57 34.46
CA ARG A 103 39.15 9.62 34.99
C ARG A 103 40.38 9.74 34.09
N LEU A 104 40.48 10.82 33.32
CA LEU A 104 41.74 11.22 32.71
C LEU A 104 42.63 11.71 33.85
N SER A 105 43.40 10.81 34.44
CA SER A 105 44.49 11.16 35.36
C SER A 105 45.60 11.82 34.55
N GLY A 106 45.47 13.13 34.32
CA GLY A 106 46.60 13.96 33.94
C GLY A 106 47.59 13.99 35.09
N VAL A 107 48.65 13.20 34.99
CA VAL A 107 49.88 13.44 35.75
C VAL A 107 50.41 14.79 35.25
N VAL A 108 50.31 15.80 36.10
CA VAL A 108 51.11 17.02 35.98
C VAL A 108 52.39 16.73 36.74
N ASP A 109 53.48 16.43 36.04
CA ASP A 109 54.80 16.45 36.65
C ASP A 109 55.23 17.93 36.85
N PRO A 110 55.92 18.24 37.97
CA PRO A 110 56.31 19.61 38.36
C PRO A 110 57.39 20.23 37.47
#